data_AF-A0A2D7L1Y8-F1
#
_entry.id   AF-A0A2D7L1Y8-F1
#
_cell.length_a   1.000
_cell.length_b   1.000
_cell.length_c   1.000
_cell.angle_alpha   90.00
_cell.angle_beta   90.00
_cell.angle_gamma   90.00
#
_symmetry.space_group_name_H-M   'P 1'
#
loop_
_entity.id
_entity.type
_entity.pdbx_description
1 polymer ?
#
loop_
_entity_poly.entity_id
_entity_poly.type
_entity_poly.pdbx_seq_one_letter_code
_entity_poly.pdbx_strand_id
1 'polypeptide(L)'
;MSSLDQFESVFNAAAKDAFTPQSIQIKRILIIQDLREELQDDFLYLVKEFLAVLEKKTEVKWEIFGSEKPSKIHAILESVENYRPDLIVTYRHLHCDSVDWSYGLGIHIDVLTQATTTPVLILPNPDRNNLANSSFKRTKKVMAVTDHLAGDHSLVSYAALFTQTDGTLFLAHVEDKSVFDRYIKAVSKIPDLDTETASEQIKARLLKDPNDYVESCKKRLTESLPTINIERWVKLGSRMSDYRNLIDENEIDLLVMYTKDDEQLAMHGVAYPLAVELKTTPLLML
;
A
#
# COMPACT_ATOMS: atom_id res chain seq x y z
N MET A 1 -14.63 41.05 -8.52
CA MET A 1 -14.70 39.58 -8.40
C MET A 1 -15.58 39.28 -7.22
N SER A 2 -16.67 38.56 -7.45
CA SER A 2 -17.62 38.22 -6.38
C SER A 2 -17.02 37.15 -5.47
N SER A 3 -17.45 37.07 -4.22
CA SER A 3 -17.05 35.96 -3.32
C SER A 3 -17.42 34.59 -3.91
N LEU A 4 -18.46 34.53 -4.75
CA LEU A 4 -18.86 33.34 -5.49
C LEU A 4 -17.77 32.88 -6.49
N ASP A 5 -17.14 33.80 -7.20
CA ASP A 5 -16.04 33.50 -8.14
C ASP A 5 -14.82 32.92 -7.41
N GLN A 6 -14.58 33.32 -6.16
CA GLN A 6 -13.51 32.75 -5.33
C GLN A 6 -13.87 31.35 -4.82
N PHE A 7 -15.11 31.09 -4.42
CA PHE A 7 -15.54 29.74 -4.04
C PHE A 7 -15.53 28.79 -5.24
N GLU A 8 -16.00 29.24 -6.40
CA GLU A 8 -16.00 28.48 -7.64
C GLU A 8 -14.57 28.27 -8.15
N SER A 9 -13.68 29.28 -8.01
CA SER A 9 -12.25 29.13 -8.31
C SER A 9 -11.55 28.20 -7.34
N VAL A 10 -11.88 28.14 -6.05
CA VAL A 10 -11.28 27.19 -5.09
C VAL A 10 -11.83 25.77 -5.33
N PHE A 11 -13.11 25.62 -5.70
CA PHE A 11 -13.71 24.34 -6.08
C PHE A 11 -13.28 23.84 -7.47
N ASN A 12 -12.95 24.73 -8.41
CA ASN A 12 -12.45 24.40 -9.75
C ASN A 12 -10.92 24.40 -9.86
N ALA A 13 -10.18 24.97 -8.89
CA ALA A 13 -8.71 24.98 -8.87
C ALA A 13 -8.07 23.66 -8.39
N ALA A 14 -8.85 22.62 -8.10
CA ALA A 14 -8.32 21.25 -8.04
C ALA A 14 -8.09 20.74 -9.47
N ALA A 15 -7.19 21.42 -10.19
CA ALA A 15 -6.74 21.04 -11.50
C ALA A 15 -5.48 20.17 -11.38
N LYS A 16 -5.67 18.88 -11.66
CA LYS A 16 -4.88 18.15 -12.67
C LYS A 16 -3.42 17.83 -12.36
N ASP A 17 -3.10 17.16 -11.26
CA ASP A 17 -1.92 16.29 -11.29
C ASP A 17 -2.30 14.98 -11.97
N ALA A 18 -2.42 15.05 -13.30
CA ALA A 18 -2.53 13.87 -14.14
C ALA A 18 -1.32 12.97 -13.86
N PHE A 19 -1.56 11.67 -13.77
CA PHE A 19 -0.53 10.71 -13.40
C PHE A 19 0.72 10.85 -14.29
N THR A 20 1.86 10.94 -13.61
CA THR A 20 3.18 10.90 -14.23
C THR A 20 3.92 9.68 -13.71
N PRO A 21 4.20 8.67 -14.55
CA PRO A 21 4.93 7.47 -14.13
C PRO A 21 6.27 7.83 -13.51
N GLN A 22 6.55 7.29 -12.33
CA GLN A 22 7.86 7.43 -11.68
C GLN A 22 8.76 6.25 -12.02
N SER A 23 10.03 6.53 -12.31
CA SER A 23 11.03 5.50 -12.58
C SER A 23 11.55 4.93 -11.26
N ILE A 24 10.89 3.89 -10.76
CA ILE A 24 11.32 3.15 -9.58
C ILE A 24 12.27 2.04 -10.01
N GLN A 25 13.43 1.96 -9.35
CA GLN A 25 14.43 0.92 -9.60
C GLN A 25 14.74 0.18 -8.30
N ILE A 26 14.45 -1.11 -8.28
CA ILE A 26 14.82 -2.01 -7.19
C ILE A 26 16.00 -2.85 -7.66
N LYS A 27 17.21 -2.54 -7.17
CA LYS A 27 18.46 -3.21 -7.55
C LYS A 27 19.08 -3.98 -6.40
N ARG A 28 18.84 -3.57 -5.16
CA ARG A 28 19.34 -4.23 -3.95
C ARG A 28 18.17 -4.58 -3.05
N ILE A 29 18.01 -5.85 -2.75
CA ILE A 29 17.00 -6.35 -1.81
C ILE A 29 17.73 -6.91 -0.59
N LEU A 30 17.36 -6.42 0.59
CA LEU A 30 17.82 -6.95 1.86
C LEU A 30 16.72 -7.79 2.50
N ILE A 31 16.95 -9.08 2.67
CA ILE A 31 16.05 -9.97 3.39
C ILE A 31 16.47 -10.01 4.85
N ILE A 32 15.54 -9.67 5.74
CA ILE A 32 15.73 -9.69 7.19
C ILE A 32 14.88 -10.81 7.78
N GLN A 33 15.53 -11.80 8.38
CA GLN A 33 14.89 -13.05 8.81
C GLN A 33 15.53 -13.61 10.09
N ASP A 34 14.83 -14.55 10.72
CA ASP A 34 15.27 -15.23 11.95
C ASP A 34 14.90 -16.72 11.98
N LEU A 35 14.93 -17.33 10.80
CA LEU A 35 14.70 -18.73 10.55
C LEU A 35 15.95 -19.57 10.88
N ARG A 36 15.69 -20.84 11.17
CA ARG A 36 16.71 -21.90 11.23
C ARG A 36 17.42 -22.02 9.90
N GLU A 37 18.71 -22.34 9.93
CA GLU A 37 19.58 -22.44 8.75
C GLU A 37 18.95 -23.32 7.64
N GLU A 38 18.35 -24.44 8.02
CA GLU A 38 17.65 -25.39 7.14
C GLU A 38 16.51 -24.77 6.32
N LEU A 39 15.93 -23.64 6.76
CA LEU A 39 14.78 -22.98 6.14
C LEU A 39 15.16 -21.68 5.40
N GLN A 40 16.42 -21.23 5.51
CA GLN A 40 16.82 -19.92 4.96
C GLN A 40 16.85 -19.93 3.44
N ASP A 41 17.38 -20.98 2.83
CA ASP A 41 17.43 -21.13 1.36
C ASP A 41 16.03 -21.28 0.77
N ASP A 42 15.16 -22.05 1.42
CA ASP A 42 13.75 -22.21 1.03
C ASP A 42 13.01 -20.88 1.09
N PHE A 43 13.22 -20.09 2.14
CA PHE A 43 12.62 -18.77 2.27
C PHE A 43 13.15 -17.80 1.21
N LEU A 44 14.46 -17.81 0.93
CA LEU A 44 15.06 -17.02 -0.14
C LEU A 44 14.45 -17.37 -1.50
N TYR A 45 14.32 -18.66 -1.81
CA TYR A 45 13.70 -19.13 -3.06
C TYR A 45 12.27 -18.62 -3.19
N LEU A 46 11.49 -18.73 -2.11
CA LEU A 46 10.11 -18.29 -2.07
C LEU A 46 9.96 -16.78 -2.27
N VAL A 47 10.80 -15.98 -1.62
CA VAL A 47 10.84 -14.52 -1.82
C VAL A 47 11.21 -14.18 -3.27
N LYS A 48 12.20 -14.86 -3.85
CA LYS A 48 12.59 -14.67 -5.26
C LYS A 48 11.46 -15.01 -6.21
N GLU A 49 10.75 -16.11 -5.97
CA GLU A 49 9.58 -16.50 -6.77
C GLU A 49 8.47 -15.43 -6.69
N PHE A 50 8.14 -14.96 -5.48
CA PHE A 50 7.16 -13.91 -5.27
C PHE A 50 7.54 -12.59 -5.98
N LEU A 51 8.83 -12.24 -5.98
CA LEU A 51 9.38 -11.02 -6.57
C LEU A 51 9.95 -11.19 -7.98
N ALA A 52 9.67 -12.31 -8.66
CA ALA A 52 10.18 -12.59 -10.00
C ALA A 52 9.81 -11.51 -11.04
N VAL A 53 8.79 -10.69 -10.77
CA VAL A 53 8.42 -9.53 -11.59
C VAL A 53 9.52 -8.46 -11.65
N LEU A 54 10.33 -8.32 -10.60
CA LEU A 54 11.40 -7.32 -10.51
C LEU A 54 12.62 -7.73 -11.34
N GLU A 55 12.96 -9.02 -11.33
CA GLU A 55 14.13 -9.56 -12.05
C GLU A 55 13.95 -9.53 -13.57
N LYS A 56 12.71 -9.49 -14.08
CA LYS A 56 12.46 -9.28 -15.52
C LYS A 56 12.93 -7.92 -16.03
N LYS A 57 13.06 -6.93 -15.14
CA LYS A 57 13.32 -5.53 -15.51
C LYS A 57 14.75 -5.09 -15.18
N THR A 58 15.35 -5.64 -14.13
CA THR A 58 16.69 -5.24 -13.65
C THR A 58 17.39 -6.42 -12.99
N GLU A 59 18.72 -6.48 -13.08
CA GLU A 59 19.52 -7.41 -12.27
C GLU A 59 19.44 -7.01 -10.79
N VAL A 60 18.93 -7.91 -9.96
CA VAL A 60 18.71 -7.69 -8.53
C VAL A 60 19.80 -8.38 -7.72
N LYS A 61 20.48 -7.62 -6.86
CA LYS A 61 21.38 -8.14 -5.84
C LYS A 61 20.60 -8.48 -4.57
N TRP A 62 20.76 -9.71 -4.11
CA TRP A 62 20.12 -10.24 -2.92
C TRP A 62 21.12 -10.30 -1.76
N GLU A 63 20.77 -9.67 -0.65
CA GLU A 63 21.53 -9.71 0.60
C GLU A 63 20.63 -10.29 1.70
N ILE A 64 21.22 -11.05 2.63
CA ILE A 64 20.50 -11.63 3.76
C ILE A 64 21.13 -11.12 5.05
N PHE A 65 20.28 -10.70 5.97
CA PHE A 65 20.66 -10.34 7.33
C PHE A 65 19.81 -11.12 8.34
N GLY A 66 20.47 -11.59 9.38
CA GLY A 66 19.85 -12.34 10.48
C GLY A 66 20.20 -13.83 10.47
N SER A 67 19.80 -14.49 11.54
CA SER A 67 20.01 -15.90 11.83
C SER A 67 18.95 -16.36 12.81
N GLU A 68 18.91 -17.65 13.15
CA GLU A 68 18.02 -18.18 14.19
C GLU A 68 18.16 -17.41 15.53
N LYS A 69 19.34 -16.86 15.84
CA LYS A 69 19.53 -16.05 17.04
C LYS A 69 18.89 -14.66 16.86
N PRO A 70 18.05 -14.20 17.81
CA PRO A 70 17.44 -12.90 17.74
C PRO A 70 18.46 -11.77 17.63
N SER A 71 18.30 -10.92 16.63
CA SER A 71 19.11 -9.71 16.47
C SER A 71 18.45 -8.56 17.24
N LYS A 72 19.27 -7.70 17.83
CA LYS A 72 18.77 -6.45 18.42
C LYS A 72 18.34 -5.51 17.30
N ILE A 73 17.29 -4.71 17.54
CA ILE A 73 16.79 -3.67 16.63
C ILE A 73 17.92 -2.79 16.06
N HIS A 74 18.90 -2.41 16.88
CA HIS A 74 20.03 -1.57 16.43
C HIS A 74 20.87 -2.25 15.34
N ALA A 75 21.10 -3.56 15.44
CA ALA A 75 21.86 -4.30 14.43
C ALA A 75 21.07 -4.43 13.12
N ILE A 76 19.75 -4.55 13.20
CA ILE A 76 18.86 -4.55 12.03
C ILE A 76 18.97 -3.19 11.32
N LEU A 77 18.83 -2.07 12.04
CA LEU A 77 18.94 -0.74 11.44
C LEU A 77 20.34 -0.47 10.86
N GLU A 78 21.40 -0.90 11.55
CA GLU A 78 22.78 -0.79 11.05
C GLU A 78 22.97 -1.60 9.76
N SER A 79 22.35 -2.77 9.63
CA SER A 79 22.38 -3.55 8.40
C SER A 79 21.73 -2.81 7.22
N VAL A 80 20.59 -2.14 7.46
CA VAL A 80 19.91 -1.34 6.44
C VAL A 80 20.81 -0.20 5.98
N GLU A 81 21.46 0.50 6.92
CA GLU A 81 22.41 1.59 6.60
C GLU A 81 23.66 1.11 5.85
N ASN A 82 24.16 -0.08 6.18
CA ASN A 82 25.35 -0.67 5.56
C ASN A 82 25.07 -1.19 4.13
N TYR A 83 23.96 -1.94 3.96
CA TYR A 83 23.61 -2.52 2.66
C TYR A 83 22.94 -1.51 1.72
N ARG A 84 22.32 -0.45 2.26
CA ARG A 84 21.53 0.55 1.53
C ARG A 84 20.59 -0.10 0.51
N PRO A 85 19.68 -0.98 0.95
CA PRO A 85 18.75 -1.65 0.05
C PRO A 85 17.80 -0.64 -0.60
N ASP A 86 17.28 -0.99 -1.77
CA ASP A 86 16.16 -0.28 -2.39
C ASP A 86 14.82 -0.87 -1.94
N LEU A 87 14.84 -2.09 -1.38
CA LEU A 87 13.69 -2.78 -0.77
C LEU A 87 14.17 -3.66 0.39
N ILE A 88 13.50 -3.57 1.53
CA ILE A 88 13.65 -4.51 2.64
C ILE A 88 12.55 -5.57 2.52
N VAL A 89 12.88 -6.84 2.69
CA VAL A 89 11.90 -7.94 2.74
C VAL A 89 12.00 -8.62 4.09
N THR A 90 10.88 -8.81 4.75
CA THR A 90 10.80 -9.51 6.03
C THR A 90 9.38 -10.08 6.20
N TYR A 91 9.05 -10.58 7.39
CA TYR A 91 7.74 -11.12 7.69
C TYR A 91 7.22 -10.63 9.04
N ARG A 92 5.91 -10.75 9.22
CA ARG A 92 5.21 -10.43 10.47
C ARG A 92 5.85 -11.16 11.64
N HIS A 93 5.95 -10.47 12.77
CA HIS A 93 6.43 -11.03 14.03
C HIS A 93 7.86 -11.59 13.95
N LEU A 94 8.73 -10.95 13.17
CA LEU A 94 10.18 -11.20 13.20
C LEU A 94 10.71 -11.18 14.65
N HIS A 95 11.48 -12.20 15.03
CA HIS A 95 11.99 -12.41 16.40
C HIS A 95 10.92 -12.66 17.47
N CYS A 96 9.78 -13.22 17.07
CA CYS A 96 8.74 -13.67 17.97
C CYS A 96 8.41 -15.16 17.74
N ASP A 97 8.51 -15.94 18.80
CA ASP A 97 8.20 -17.38 18.78
C ASP A 97 6.69 -17.66 18.71
N SER A 98 5.86 -16.65 19.01
CA SER A 98 4.41 -16.81 19.08
C SER A 98 3.77 -16.36 17.77
N VAL A 99 3.41 -17.34 16.94
CA VAL A 99 2.79 -17.14 15.62
C VAL A 99 1.38 -16.51 15.71
N ASP A 100 0.71 -16.64 16.86
CA ASP A 100 -0.71 -16.27 17.05
C ASP A 100 -0.97 -14.85 17.57
N TRP A 101 0.07 -14.04 17.80
CA TRP A 101 -0.15 -12.68 18.30
C TRP A 101 -0.88 -11.86 17.26
N SER A 102 -2.12 -11.50 17.57
CA SER A 102 -3.07 -10.97 16.60
C SER A 102 -3.20 -9.45 16.65
N TYR A 103 -2.36 -8.77 17.43
CA TYR A 103 -2.57 -7.38 17.84
C TYR A 103 -1.57 -6.38 17.24
N GLY A 104 -0.70 -6.80 16.32
CA GLY A 104 0.33 -5.93 15.73
C GLY A 104 1.09 -6.56 14.57
N LEU A 105 2.09 -5.84 14.06
CA LEU A 105 3.09 -6.36 13.10
C LEU A 105 4.32 -6.95 13.79
N GLY A 106 4.54 -6.58 15.05
CA GLY A 106 5.70 -6.95 15.86
C GLY A 106 6.69 -5.79 15.96
N ILE A 107 7.31 -5.65 17.13
CA ILE A 107 8.12 -4.49 17.52
C ILE A 107 9.21 -4.17 16.48
N HIS A 108 9.88 -5.18 15.92
CA HIS A 108 10.92 -4.98 14.91
C HIS A 108 10.38 -4.36 13.62
N ILE A 109 9.18 -4.75 13.20
CA ILE A 109 8.53 -4.28 11.98
C ILE A 109 8.00 -2.86 12.18
N ASP A 110 7.40 -2.59 13.34
CA ASP A 110 6.95 -1.25 13.70
C ASP A 110 8.12 -0.27 13.72
N VAL A 111 9.26 -0.65 14.32
CA VAL A 111 10.45 0.22 14.31
C VAL A 111 11.04 0.36 12.92
N LEU A 112 11.14 -0.72 12.13
CA LEU A 112 11.68 -0.67 10.77
C LEU A 112 10.89 0.30 9.89
N THR A 113 9.57 0.15 9.84
CA THR A 113 8.70 1.03 9.04
C THR A 113 8.76 2.49 9.50
N GLN A 114 9.02 2.75 10.78
CA GLN A 114 9.17 4.10 11.31
C GLN A 114 10.57 4.70 11.17
N ALA A 115 11.63 3.89 11.23
CA ALA A 115 13.01 4.37 11.26
C ALA A 115 13.67 4.47 9.87
N THR A 116 13.16 3.76 8.87
CA THR A 116 13.69 3.83 7.50
C THR A 116 12.75 4.57 6.54
N THR A 117 13.32 5.09 5.45
CA THR A 117 12.62 5.57 4.26
C THR A 117 12.65 4.54 3.13
N THR A 118 13.33 3.40 3.35
CA THR A 118 13.35 2.30 2.40
C THR A 118 12.03 1.54 2.47
N PRO A 119 11.37 1.26 1.33
CA PRO A 119 10.18 0.43 1.32
C PRO A 119 10.39 -0.92 2.02
N VAL A 120 9.39 -1.36 2.80
CA VAL A 120 9.42 -2.62 3.54
C VAL A 120 8.32 -3.54 3.02
N LEU A 121 8.69 -4.64 2.38
CA LEU A 121 7.78 -5.74 2.07
C LEU A 121 7.66 -6.66 3.28
N ILE A 122 6.47 -6.69 3.87
CA ILE A 122 6.11 -7.53 5.00
C ILE A 122 5.28 -8.70 4.49
N LEU A 123 5.87 -9.89 4.57
CA LEU A 123 5.22 -11.14 4.23
C LEU A 123 4.44 -11.69 5.45
N PRO A 124 3.43 -12.53 5.23
CA PRO A 124 2.84 -13.34 6.29
C PRO A 124 3.91 -14.09 7.09
N ASN A 125 3.67 -14.30 8.39
CA ASN A 125 4.60 -15.09 9.21
C ASN A 125 4.73 -16.49 8.59
N PRO A 126 5.94 -16.91 8.16
CA PRO A 126 6.12 -18.20 7.53
C PRO A 126 5.79 -19.36 8.49
N ASP A 127 5.21 -20.42 7.96
CA ASP A 127 5.11 -21.68 8.70
C ASP A 127 6.52 -22.27 8.86
N ARG A 128 7.07 -22.13 10.07
CA ARG A 128 8.43 -22.59 10.44
C ARG A 128 8.60 -24.11 10.44
N ASN A 129 7.55 -24.86 10.11
CA ASN A 129 7.58 -26.30 9.89
C ASN A 129 7.39 -26.67 8.42
N ASN A 130 6.79 -25.80 7.60
CA ASN A 130 6.56 -26.06 6.18
C ASN A 130 6.35 -24.76 5.36
N LEU A 131 7.45 -24.21 4.85
CA LEU A 131 7.43 -22.99 4.03
C LEU A 131 6.64 -23.15 2.72
N ALA A 132 6.47 -24.38 2.19
CA ALA A 132 5.74 -24.61 0.94
C ALA A 132 4.22 -24.32 1.05
N ASN A 133 3.69 -24.25 2.27
CA ASN A 133 2.30 -23.87 2.55
C ASN A 133 2.07 -22.36 2.55
N SER A 134 3.09 -21.55 2.28
CA SER A 134 2.94 -20.09 2.23
C SER A 134 1.90 -19.67 1.21
N SER A 135 1.00 -18.77 1.62
CA SER A 135 -0.13 -18.29 0.82
C SER A 135 0.28 -17.36 -0.33
N PHE A 136 1.50 -16.82 -0.28
CA PHE A 136 1.98 -15.80 -1.20
C PHE A 136 2.92 -16.41 -2.25
N LYS A 137 2.46 -16.41 -3.51
CA LYS A 137 3.19 -17.07 -4.61
C LYS A 137 3.39 -16.19 -5.84
N ARG A 138 2.67 -15.08 -5.92
CA ARG A 138 2.60 -14.25 -7.12
C ARG A 138 2.16 -12.85 -6.75
N THR A 139 2.29 -11.93 -7.71
CA THR A 139 1.78 -10.56 -7.61
C THR A 139 0.89 -10.26 -8.82
N LYS A 140 -0.09 -11.14 -9.09
CA LYS A 140 -1.02 -10.95 -10.20
C LYS A 140 -2.11 -9.94 -9.88
N LYS A 141 -2.55 -9.87 -8.63
CA LYS A 141 -3.57 -8.95 -8.17
C LYS A 141 -2.97 -8.04 -7.10
N VAL A 142 -2.58 -6.83 -7.49
CA VAL A 142 -1.97 -5.85 -6.59
C VAL A 142 -2.97 -4.74 -6.32
N MET A 143 -3.11 -4.31 -5.07
CA MET A 143 -3.97 -3.19 -4.73
C MET A 143 -3.15 -2.05 -4.12
N ALA A 144 -3.36 -0.82 -4.60
CA ALA A 144 -2.86 0.39 -3.98
C ALA A 144 -3.97 1.03 -3.13
N VAL A 145 -3.65 1.34 -1.87
CA VAL A 145 -4.56 1.99 -0.93
C VAL A 145 -3.89 3.20 -0.30
N THR A 146 -4.62 4.30 -0.27
CA THR A 146 -4.26 5.54 0.42
C THR A 146 -5.54 6.28 0.80
N ASP A 147 -5.44 7.18 1.78
CA ASP A 147 -6.52 8.09 2.13
C ASP A 147 -6.66 9.23 1.09
N HIS A 148 -5.63 9.46 0.27
CA HIS A 148 -5.58 10.47 -0.77
C HIS A 148 -4.92 9.93 -2.04
N LEU A 149 -5.71 9.31 -2.93
CA LEU A 149 -5.18 8.70 -4.16
C LEU A 149 -4.79 9.73 -5.22
N ALA A 150 -5.54 10.84 -5.32
CA ALA A 150 -5.30 11.85 -6.36
C ALA A 150 -3.93 12.52 -6.18
N GLY A 151 -3.10 12.48 -7.22
CA GLY A 151 -1.74 13.05 -7.22
C GLY A 151 -0.65 12.12 -6.69
N ASP A 152 -1.00 10.94 -6.16
CA ASP A 152 -0.04 10.00 -5.58
C ASP A 152 0.65 9.14 -6.66
N HIS A 153 1.66 9.72 -7.30
CA HIS A 153 2.35 9.07 -8.41
C HIS A 153 3.28 7.94 -7.97
N SER A 154 3.87 8.07 -6.78
CA SER A 154 4.84 7.10 -6.26
C SER A 154 4.13 5.80 -5.90
N LEU A 155 3.05 5.85 -5.12
CA LEU A 155 2.27 4.67 -4.71
C LEU A 155 1.81 3.87 -5.94
N VAL A 156 1.21 4.55 -6.91
CA VAL A 156 0.73 3.93 -8.15
C VAL A 156 1.89 3.33 -8.95
N SER A 157 3.04 4.00 -9.02
CA SER A 157 4.21 3.50 -9.74
C SER A 157 4.81 2.26 -9.04
N TYR A 158 4.85 2.23 -7.71
CA TYR A 158 5.27 1.04 -6.95
C TYR A 158 4.29 -0.11 -7.19
N ALA A 159 2.99 0.11 -7.05
CA ALA A 159 2.00 -0.93 -7.27
C ALA A 159 2.04 -1.49 -8.71
N ALA A 160 2.22 -0.62 -9.71
CA ALA A 160 2.40 -1.03 -11.10
C ALA A 160 3.72 -1.80 -11.34
N LEU A 161 4.82 -1.42 -10.68
CA LEU A 161 6.09 -2.13 -10.76
C LEU A 161 5.97 -3.58 -10.29
N PHE A 162 5.25 -3.81 -9.19
CA PHE A 162 5.06 -5.13 -8.60
C PHE A 162 3.95 -5.95 -9.28
N THR A 163 3.11 -5.35 -10.13
CA THR A 163 2.06 -6.08 -10.85
C THR A 163 2.67 -6.94 -11.97
N GLN A 164 2.45 -8.26 -11.93
CA GLN A 164 2.91 -9.19 -12.96
C GLN A 164 2.24 -8.95 -14.32
N THR A 165 2.91 -9.37 -15.39
CA THR A 165 2.33 -9.47 -16.75
C THR A 165 0.99 -10.21 -16.70
N ASP A 166 -0.01 -9.69 -17.40
CA ASP A 166 -1.40 -10.17 -17.43
C ASP A 166 -2.10 -10.16 -16.06
N GLY A 167 -1.53 -9.43 -15.10
CA GLY A 167 -2.12 -9.14 -13.79
C GLY A 167 -3.03 -7.92 -13.80
N THR A 168 -3.63 -7.63 -12.65
CA THR A 168 -4.53 -6.51 -12.40
C THR A 168 -4.00 -5.66 -11.25
N LEU A 169 -3.86 -4.37 -11.51
CA LEU A 169 -3.64 -3.33 -10.52
C LEU A 169 -4.99 -2.71 -10.14
N PHE A 170 -5.38 -2.87 -8.88
CA PHE A 170 -6.55 -2.24 -8.29
C PHE A 170 -6.14 -0.91 -7.66
N LEU A 171 -6.74 0.19 -8.13
CA LEU A 171 -6.58 1.52 -7.55
C LEU A 171 -7.82 1.82 -6.71
N ALA A 172 -7.68 1.71 -5.39
CA ALA A 172 -8.78 1.79 -4.44
C ALA A 172 -8.73 3.08 -3.62
N HIS A 173 -9.88 3.76 -3.54
CA HIS A 173 -10.09 4.97 -2.76
C HIS A 173 -11.48 4.95 -2.14
N VAL A 174 -11.54 4.99 -0.81
CA VAL A 174 -12.80 5.06 -0.07
C VAL A 174 -12.91 6.40 0.65
N GLU A 175 -13.82 7.24 0.18
CA GLU A 175 -14.22 8.46 0.88
C GLU A 175 -15.00 8.10 2.15
N ASP A 176 -14.66 8.74 3.26
CA ASP A 176 -15.25 8.42 4.57
C ASP A 176 -16.71 8.91 4.65
N LYS A 177 -17.63 7.95 4.67
CA LYS A 177 -19.07 8.21 4.76
C LYS A 177 -19.45 8.90 6.07
N SER A 178 -18.81 8.58 7.19
CA SER A 178 -19.14 9.19 8.49
C SER A 178 -18.77 10.67 8.51
N VAL A 179 -17.63 11.03 7.90
CA VAL A 179 -17.18 12.41 7.73
C VAL A 179 -18.12 13.15 6.78
N PHE A 180 -18.48 12.54 5.66
CA PHE A 180 -19.44 13.09 4.71
C PHE A 180 -20.80 13.36 5.38
N ASP A 181 -21.39 12.35 6.04
CA ASP A 181 -22.69 12.45 6.70
C ASP A 181 -22.67 13.56 7.79
N ARG A 182 -21.55 13.74 8.50
CA ARG A 182 -21.35 14.83 9.46
C ARG A 182 -21.41 16.21 8.80
N TYR A 183 -20.79 16.38 7.63
CA TYR A 183 -20.86 17.65 6.90
C TYR A 183 -22.25 17.92 6.34
N ILE A 184 -22.91 16.92 5.75
CA ILE A 184 -24.28 17.08 5.26
C ILE A 184 -25.25 17.47 6.39
N LYS A 185 -25.08 16.91 7.59
CA LYS A 185 -25.85 17.31 8.77
C LYS A 185 -25.62 18.76 9.22
N ALA A 186 -24.45 19.33 8.94
CA ALA A 186 -24.19 20.75 9.21
C ALA A 186 -24.81 21.63 8.13
N VAL A 187 -24.64 21.24 6.86
CA VAL A 187 -25.23 21.89 5.68
C VAL A 187 -26.76 21.94 5.79
N SER A 188 -27.39 20.89 6.33
CA SER A 188 -28.85 20.81 6.50
C SER A 188 -29.43 21.81 7.50
N LYS A 189 -28.58 22.54 8.23
CA LYS A 189 -29.02 23.60 9.17
C LYS A 189 -29.04 24.98 8.53
N ILE A 190 -28.55 25.11 7.28
CA ILE A 190 -28.56 26.37 6.54
C ILE A 190 -29.99 26.58 6.02
N PRO A 191 -30.68 27.67 6.43
CA PRO A 191 -32.02 27.97 5.94
C PRO A 191 -32.03 28.11 4.42
N ASP A 192 -33.15 27.72 3.79
CA ASP A 192 -33.41 27.86 2.35
C ASP A 192 -32.46 27.09 1.41
N LEU A 193 -31.58 26.23 1.94
CA LEU A 193 -30.72 25.36 1.15
C LEU A 193 -31.39 24.00 0.90
N ASP A 194 -31.48 23.60 -0.37
CA ASP A 194 -31.82 22.23 -0.74
C ASP A 194 -30.67 21.29 -0.37
N THR A 195 -30.84 20.61 0.76
CA THR A 195 -29.83 19.69 1.32
C THR A 195 -29.65 18.44 0.46
N GLU A 196 -30.69 17.98 -0.23
CA GLU A 196 -30.63 16.78 -1.06
C GLU A 196 -29.75 17.05 -2.28
N THR A 197 -30.05 18.13 -3.01
CA THR A 197 -29.23 18.58 -4.13
C THR A 197 -27.79 18.88 -3.71
N ALA A 198 -27.58 19.57 -2.58
CA ALA A 198 -26.23 19.86 -2.08
C ALA A 198 -25.45 18.58 -1.75
N SER A 199 -26.09 17.59 -1.12
CA SER A 199 -25.50 16.30 -0.78
C SER A 199 -25.02 15.55 -2.03
N GLU A 200 -25.85 15.47 -3.07
CA GLU A 200 -25.49 14.82 -4.33
C GLU A 200 -24.31 15.50 -5.02
N GLN A 201 -24.31 16.83 -5.08
CA GLN A 201 -23.25 17.61 -5.72
C GLN A 201 -21.92 17.50 -4.97
N ILE A 202 -21.93 17.59 -3.63
CA ILE A 202 -20.74 17.42 -2.81
C ILE A 202 -20.18 16.01 -2.98
N LYS A 203 -21.03 14.98 -2.93
CA LYS A 203 -20.62 13.59 -3.15
C LYS A 203 -19.99 13.40 -4.54
N ALA A 204 -20.65 13.88 -5.59
CA ALA A 204 -20.15 13.79 -6.95
C ALA A 204 -18.79 14.48 -7.09
N ARG A 205 -18.62 15.65 -6.46
CA ARG A 205 -17.35 16.38 -6.46
C ARG A 205 -16.24 15.66 -5.72
N LEU A 206 -16.50 15.13 -4.51
CA LEU A 206 -15.52 14.37 -3.72
C LEU A 206 -15.00 13.15 -4.49
N LEU A 207 -15.89 12.45 -5.18
CA LEU A 207 -15.50 11.26 -5.96
C LEU A 207 -14.90 11.61 -7.31
N LYS A 208 -15.05 12.84 -7.81
CA LYS A 208 -14.58 13.22 -9.15
C LYS A 208 -13.06 13.16 -9.23
N ASP A 209 -12.36 13.83 -8.32
CA ASP A 209 -10.91 13.95 -8.36
C ASP A 209 -10.18 12.59 -8.32
N PRO A 210 -10.50 11.65 -7.41
CA PRO A 210 -9.91 10.30 -7.45
C PRO A 210 -10.31 9.50 -8.70
N ASN A 211 -11.53 9.67 -9.24
CA ASN A 211 -11.92 9.00 -10.49
C ASN A 211 -11.13 9.52 -11.69
N ASP A 212 -11.06 10.83 -11.87
CA ASP A 212 -10.32 11.48 -12.95
C ASP A 212 -8.82 11.10 -12.87
N TYR A 213 -8.27 11.01 -11.65
CA TYR A 213 -6.90 10.57 -11.44
C TYR A 213 -6.68 9.11 -11.83
N VAL A 214 -7.56 8.19 -11.44
CA VAL A 214 -7.45 6.77 -11.83
C VAL A 214 -7.54 6.59 -13.35
N GLU A 215 -8.43 7.34 -14.01
CA GLU A 215 -8.49 7.32 -15.49
C GLU A 215 -7.19 7.83 -16.12
N SER A 216 -6.55 8.85 -15.51
CA SER A 216 -5.24 9.31 -15.95
C SER A 216 -4.14 8.26 -15.75
N CYS A 217 -4.17 7.52 -14.63
CA CYS A 217 -3.27 6.39 -14.36
C CYS A 217 -3.46 5.32 -15.42
N LYS A 218 -4.71 4.92 -15.69
CA LYS A 218 -5.05 3.91 -16.69
C LYS A 218 -4.46 4.24 -18.05
N LYS A 219 -4.72 5.46 -18.54
CA LYS A 219 -4.22 5.91 -19.84
C LYS A 219 -2.69 5.81 -19.95
N ARG A 220 -1.97 6.32 -18.96
CA ARG A 220 -0.50 6.44 -18.96
C ARG A 220 0.22 5.12 -18.67
N LEU A 221 -0.33 4.29 -17.78
CA LEU A 221 0.24 2.99 -17.48
C LEU A 221 0.03 2.01 -18.63
N THR A 222 -1.11 2.05 -19.33
CA THR A 222 -1.30 1.20 -20.53
C THR A 222 -0.31 1.55 -21.66
N GLU A 223 0.19 2.79 -21.73
CA GLU A 223 1.26 3.17 -22.68
C GLU A 223 2.61 2.50 -22.35
N SER A 224 2.93 2.32 -21.07
CA SER A 224 4.24 1.82 -20.60
C SER A 224 4.25 0.35 -20.18
N LEU A 225 3.11 -0.17 -19.72
CA LEU A 225 2.86 -1.52 -19.23
C LEU A 225 1.56 -2.04 -19.87
N PRO A 226 1.54 -2.31 -21.20
CA PRO A 226 0.32 -2.66 -21.91
C PRO A 226 -0.30 -4.00 -21.50
N THR A 227 0.46 -4.83 -20.78
CA THR A 227 0.06 -6.17 -20.34
C THR A 227 -0.61 -6.19 -18.97
N ILE A 228 -0.68 -5.07 -18.24
CA ILE A 228 -1.39 -5.03 -16.95
C ILE A 228 -2.78 -4.44 -17.13
N ASN A 229 -3.75 -4.99 -16.42
CA ASN A 229 -5.09 -4.44 -16.30
C ASN A 229 -5.14 -3.45 -15.15
N ILE A 230 -5.95 -2.40 -15.28
CA ILE A 230 -6.12 -1.37 -14.26
C ILE A 230 -7.60 -1.26 -13.94
N GLU A 231 -7.94 -1.58 -12.70
CA GLU A 231 -9.30 -1.58 -12.17
C GLU A 231 -9.46 -0.47 -11.15
N ARG A 232 -10.57 0.26 -11.23
CA ARG A 232 -10.88 1.38 -10.34
C ARG A 232 -11.86 0.96 -9.25
N TRP A 233 -11.61 1.41 -8.02
CA TRP A 233 -12.51 1.24 -6.89
C TRP A 233 -12.62 2.54 -6.10
N VAL A 234 -13.41 3.48 -6.61
CA VAL A 234 -13.63 4.79 -5.98
C VAL A 234 -15.06 4.85 -5.47
N LYS A 235 -15.26 4.93 -4.15
CA LYS A 235 -16.61 4.99 -3.56
C LYS A 235 -16.66 5.77 -2.25
N LEU A 236 -17.87 6.18 -1.86
CA LEU A 236 -18.17 6.67 -0.52
C LEU A 236 -18.57 5.49 0.37
N GLY A 237 -17.93 5.31 1.52
CA GLY A 237 -18.15 4.13 2.34
C GLY A 237 -17.44 4.14 3.69
N SER A 238 -17.31 2.95 4.27
CA SER A 238 -16.59 2.70 5.51
C SER A 238 -15.24 2.09 5.15
N ARG A 239 -14.17 2.89 5.25
CA ARG A 239 -12.85 2.56 4.71
C ARG A 239 -12.38 1.16 5.08
N MET A 240 -12.37 0.83 6.38
CA MET A 240 -11.89 -0.47 6.86
C MET A 240 -12.68 -1.66 6.31
N SER A 241 -14.00 -1.66 6.49
CA SER A 241 -14.85 -2.75 6.03
C SER A 241 -14.83 -2.89 4.51
N ASP A 242 -14.79 -1.77 3.80
CA ASP A 242 -14.79 -1.77 2.35
C ASP A 242 -13.47 -2.28 1.78
N TYR A 243 -12.32 -1.79 2.26
CA TYR A 243 -11.02 -2.31 1.83
C TYR A 243 -10.86 -3.79 2.15
N ARG A 244 -11.31 -4.25 3.33
CA ARG A 244 -11.27 -5.68 3.69
C ARG A 244 -12.10 -6.52 2.73
N ASN A 245 -13.34 -6.10 2.46
CA ASN A 245 -14.20 -6.82 1.51
C ASN A 245 -13.58 -6.86 0.11
N LEU A 246 -12.96 -5.77 -0.36
CA LEU A 246 -12.28 -5.74 -1.65
C LEU A 246 -11.10 -6.71 -1.72
N ILE A 247 -10.32 -6.80 -0.64
CA ILE A 247 -9.18 -7.71 -0.54
C ILE A 247 -9.64 -9.16 -0.59
N ASP A 248 -10.67 -9.50 0.20
CA ASP A 248 -11.20 -10.85 0.29
C ASP A 248 -11.89 -11.28 -1.01
N GLU A 249 -12.76 -10.43 -1.59
CA GLU A 249 -13.51 -10.72 -2.82
C GLU A 249 -12.61 -10.90 -4.04
N ASN A 250 -11.55 -10.11 -4.12
CA ASN A 250 -10.64 -10.14 -5.27
C ASN A 250 -9.42 -11.03 -5.03
N GLU A 251 -9.23 -11.60 -3.83
CA GLU A 251 -8.04 -12.37 -3.44
C GLU A 251 -6.75 -11.59 -3.76
N ILE A 252 -6.63 -10.39 -3.21
CA ILE A 252 -5.47 -9.52 -3.47
C ILE A 252 -4.18 -10.20 -2.99
N ASP A 253 -3.20 -10.30 -3.89
CA ASP A 253 -1.91 -10.95 -3.64
C ASP A 253 -0.92 -10.03 -2.90
N LEU A 254 -1.03 -8.71 -3.10
CA LEU A 254 -0.16 -7.70 -2.48
C LEU A 254 -0.93 -6.39 -2.28
N LEU A 255 -0.91 -5.88 -1.05
CA LEU A 255 -1.39 -4.54 -0.72
C LEU A 255 -0.22 -3.56 -0.65
N VAL A 256 -0.33 -2.41 -1.32
CA VAL A 256 0.67 -1.33 -1.30
C VAL A 256 0.05 -0.11 -0.62
N MET A 257 0.72 0.42 0.40
CA MET A 257 0.25 1.59 1.16
C MET A 257 1.41 2.32 1.84
N TYR A 258 1.21 3.58 2.21
CA TYR A 258 2.18 4.33 3.01
C TYR A 258 2.14 3.96 4.49
N THR A 259 3.29 4.06 5.14
CA THR A 259 3.45 3.93 6.59
C THR A 259 3.55 5.25 7.33
N LYS A 260 3.68 6.35 6.61
CA LYS A 260 3.84 7.69 7.17
C LYS A 260 3.08 8.69 6.31
N ASP A 261 2.61 9.74 6.95
CA ASP A 261 2.18 10.96 6.27
C ASP A 261 3.24 12.03 6.55
N ASP A 262 3.41 13.01 5.65
CA ASP A 262 4.48 14.02 5.68
C ASP A 262 4.50 14.84 6.99
N GLU A 263 3.40 14.82 7.75
CA GLU A 263 3.20 15.59 8.98
C GLU A 263 3.30 14.77 10.28
N GLN A 264 3.40 13.43 10.26
CA GLN A 264 3.26 12.61 11.48
C GLN A 264 4.26 11.45 11.64
N LEU A 265 4.73 11.29 12.89
CA LEU A 265 5.49 10.12 13.38
C LEU A 265 4.53 9.00 13.84
N ALA A 266 3.84 8.35 12.90
CA ALA A 266 3.15 7.06 13.05
C ALA A 266 2.46 6.67 11.73
N MET A 267 2.17 5.37 11.56
CA MET A 267 1.24 4.90 10.52
C MET A 267 -0.15 5.53 10.73
N HIS A 268 -0.46 6.58 9.95
CA HIS A 268 -1.72 7.32 10.03
C HIS A 268 -2.84 6.63 9.24
N GLY A 269 -4.09 7.02 9.52
CA GLY A 269 -5.24 6.65 8.72
C GLY A 269 -5.59 5.17 8.77
N VAL A 270 -5.85 4.60 7.59
CA VAL A 270 -6.27 3.18 7.45
C VAL A 270 -5.12 2.19 7.42
N ALA A 271 -3.87 2.64 7.25
CA ALA A 271 -2.74 1.76 6.97
C ALA A 271 -2.43 0.79 8.12
N TYR A 272 -2.29 1.28 9.36
CA TYR A 272 -1.97 0.41 10.50
C TYR A 272 -3.10 -0.56 10.84
N PRO A 273 -4.37 -0.11 10.96
CA PRO A 273 -5.48 -1.04 11.20
C PRO A 273 -5.59 -2.12 10.12
N LEU A 274 -5.46 -1.76 8.83
CA LEU A 274 -5.42 -2.75 7.74
C LEU A 274 -4.22 -3.69 7.89
N ALA A 275 -3.05 -3.15 8.24
CA ALA A 275 -1.86 -3.95 8.45
C ALA A 275 -2.05 -4.99 9.56
N VAL A 276 -2.75 -4.65 10.65
CA VAL A 276 -3.03 -5.60 11.74
C VAL A 276 -4.06 -6.65 11.33
N GLU A 277 -5.11 -6.25 10.62
CA GLU A 277 -6.19 -7.18 10.21
C GLU A 277 -5.74 -8.18 9.12
N LEU A 278 -4.91 -7.76 8.17
CA LEU A 278 -4.58 -8.52 6.95
C LEU A 278 -3.42 -9.50 7.14
N LYS A 279 -3.62 -10.52 7.96
CA LYS A 279 -2.55 -11.44 8.38
C LYS A 279 -1.89 -12.24 7.25
N THR A 280 -2.68 -12.61 6.24
CA THR A 280 -2.26 -13.53 5.16
C THR A 280 -1.90 -12.84 3.86
N THR A 281 -2.15 -11.53 3.77
CA THR A 281 -1.85 -10.72 2.59
C THR A 281 -0.49 -10.03 2.78
N PRO A 282 0.48 -10.25 1.88
CA PRO A 282 1.69 -9.46 1.79
C PRO A 282 1.41 -7.95 1.74
N LEU A 283 2.22 -7.16 2.44
CA LEU A 283 2.09 -5.71 2.50
C LEU A 283 3.39 -5.05 2.04
N LEU A 284 3.33 -4.21 1.00
CA LEU A 284 4.41 -3.30 0.66
C LEU A 284 4.14 -1.95 1.32
N MET A 285 4.97 -1.65 2.31
CA MET A 285 4.94 -0.45 3.12
C MET A 285 5.92 0.58 2.55
N LEU A 286 5.39 1.72 2.11
CA LEU A 286 6.18 2.83 1.59
C LEU A 286 6.49 3.87 2.68
#